data_AF-A0A967T6P5-F1
#
_entry.id   AF-A0A967T6P5-F1
#
_cell.length_a   1.000
_cell.length_b   1.000
_cell.length_c   1.000
_cell.angle_alpha   90.00
_cell.angle_beta   90.00
_cell.angle_gamma   90.00
#
_symmetry.space_group_name_H-M   'P 1'
#
loop_
_entity.id
_entity.type
_entity.pdbx_description
1 polymer ?
#
loop_
_entity_poly.entity_id
_entity_poly.type
_entity_poly.pdbx_seq_one_letter_code
_entity_poly.pdbx_strand_id
1 'polypeptide(L)'
;MLILPDNTIENALTYADRIERVLGAGVRLGRINITLQGAVGIAGYPQHGNNAADLVRNASIARSEAETRKERVRVYESGRQEHYVRQLRIVNDLLTALQREEIQLHFQPKIVVSDGQPCGAEALVRWRHPELGYLAPDEFISAAEQAGTILHLTRYVLERALKFCRSWREHNYNLGIAVNLSARDLQDEYLPYFVLQILKEQEIEARQLTLEITENSVMQDVNHAVNVLECLRDIGVRVSID
;
A
#
# COMPACT_ATOMS: atom_id res chain seq x y z
N MET A 1 23.82 15.28 0.00
CA MET A 1 23.10 16.57 0.12
C MET A 1 23.92 17.63 -0.57
N LEU A 2 23.33 18.41 -1.47
CA LEU A 2 24.00 19.51 -2.18
C LEU A 2 23.33 20.82 -1.80
N ILE A 3 24.13 21.86 -1.54
CA ILE A 3 23.66 23.21 -1.24
C ILE A 3 24.15 24.11 -2.38
N LEU A 4 23.22 24.84 -3.00
CA LEU A 4 23.50 25.76 -4.09
C LEU A 4 23.25 27.20 -3.60
N PRO A 5 24.26 27.89 -3.05
CA PRO A 5 24.11 29.28 -2.61
C PRO A 5 23.84 30.19 -3.81
N ASP A 6 23.04 31.24 -3.61
CA ASP A 6 22.71 32.26 -4.64
C ASP A 6 22.20 31.69 -5.97
N ASN A 7 21.36 30.66 -5.91
CA ASN A 7 20.79 29.99 -7.07
C ASN A 7 19.26 29.97 -7.07
N THR A 8 18.69 29.81 -8.26
CA THR A 8 17.26 29.62 -8.45
C THR A 8 16.91 28.13 -8.50
N ILE A 9 15.61 27.83 -8.34
CA ILE A 9 15.08 26.46 -8.52
C ILE A 9 15.34 25.97 -9.95
N GLU A 10 15.22 26.84 -10.96
CA GLU A 10 15.51 26.51 -12.37
C GLU A 10 16.97 26.07 -12.58
N ASN A 11 17.91 26.77 -11.95
CA ASN A 11 19.32 26.35 -11.97
C ASN A 11 19.50 25.02 -11.23
N ALA A 12 18.84 24.83 -10.08
CA ALA A 12 18.90 23.58 -9.33
C ALA A 12 18.36 22.39 -10.15
N LEU A 13 17.31 22.58 -10.95
CA LEU A 13 16.79 21.58 -11.89
C LEU A 13 17.83 21.22 -12.95
N THR A 14 18.56 22.22 -13.47
CA THR A 14 19.64 21.99 -14.44
C THR A 14 20.79 21.16 -13.83
N TYR A 15 21.16 21.43 -12.57
CA TYR A 15 22.14 20.62 -11.84
C TYR A 15 21.65 19.21 -11.57
N ALA A 16 20.37 19.05 -11.20
CA ALA A 16 19.76 17.75 -10.96
C ALA A 16 19.78 16.87 -12.23
N ASP A 17 19.41 17.43 -13.39
CA ASP A 17 19.50 16.72 -14.67
C ASP A 17 20.95 16.32 -15.02
N ARG A 18 21.93 17.18 -14.71
CA ARG A 18 23.35 16.84 -14.90
C ARG A 18 23.79 15.68 -13.99
N ILE A 19 23.37 15.68 -12.73
CA ILE A 19 23.66 14.59 -11.78
C ILE A 19 23.04 13.28 -12.28
N GLU A 20 21.78 13.32 -12.70
CA GLU A 20 21.06 12.17 -13.25
C GLU A 20 21.75 11.59 -14.49
N ARG A 21 22.23 12.43 -15.42
CA ARG A 21 23.01 11.96 -16.58
C ARG A 21 24.30 11.25 -16.18
N VAL A 22 24.99 11.76 -15.16
CA VAL A 22 26.23 11.15 -14.66
C VAL A 22 25.94 9.81 -13.98
N LEU A 23 24.88 9.72 -13.18
CA LEU A 23 24.45 8.46 -12.55
C LEU A 23 24.00 7.42 -13.60
N GLY A 24 23.24 7.87 -14.60
CA GLY A 24 22.74 7.06 -15.70
C GLY A 24 23.81 6.56 -16.68
N ALA A 25 24.96 7.23 -16.76
CA ALA A 25 26.11 6.74 -17.54
C ALA A 25 26.70 5.43 -16.97
N GLY A 26 26.40 5.13 -15.70
CA GLY A 26 26.82 3.94 -14.99
C GLY A 26 28.27 3.98 -14.53
N VAL A 27 28.59 3.09 -13.60
CA VAL A 27 29.94 2.89 -13.05
C VAL A 27 30.43 1.51 -13.45
N ARG A 28 31.61 1.47 -14.06
CA ARG A 28 32.27 0.21 -14.45
C ARG A 28 32.98 -0.40 -13.25
N LEU A 29 32.44 -1.51 -12.74
CA LEU A 29 33.07 -2.33 -11.72
C LEU A 29 33.64 -3.61 -12.37
N GLY A 30 34.93 -3.56 -12.70
CA GLY A 30 35.61 -4.63 -13.43
C GLY A 30 35.05 -4.81 -14.85
N ARG A 31 34.38 -5.95 -15.10
CA ARG A 31 33.73 -6.27 -16.38
C ARG A 31 32.25 -5.93 -16.42
N ILE A 32 31.66 -5.50 -15.31
CA ILE A 32 30.22 -5.22 -15.19
C ILE A 32 30.03 -3.70 -15.22
N ASN A 33 29.03 -3.23 -15.97
CA ASN A 33 28.59 -1.84 -15.93
C ASN A 33 27.32 -1.75 -15.08
N ILE A 34 27.35 -0.96 -14.01
CA ILE A 34 26.22 -0.78 -13.10
C ILE A 34 25.63 0.60 -13.34
N THR A 35 24.38 0.65 -13.83
CA THR A 35 23.65 1.91 -13.93
C THR A 35 23.11 2.28 -12.54
N LEU A 36 23.44 3.49 -12.07
CA LEU A 36 22.90 4.00 -10.83
C LEU A 36 21.63 4.79 -11.15
N GLN A 37 20.55 4.49 -10.43
CA GLN A 37 19.33 5.28 -10.47
C GLN A 37 19.12 5.90 -9.08
N GLY A 38 18.66 7.14 -9.08
CA GLY A 38 18.30 7.87 -7.87
C GLY A 38 17.18 8.83 -8.17
N ALA A 39 16.65 9.45 -7.13
CA ALA A 39 15.76 10.57 -7.27
C ALA A 39 16.33 11.79 -6.54
N VAL A 40 16.08 12.98 -7.11
CA VAL A 40 16.56 14.25 -6.57
C VAL A 40 15.38 15.08 -6.10
N GLY A 41 15.39 15.45 -4.82
CA GLY A 41 14.44 16.40 -4.25
C GLY A 41 15.06 17.78 -4.11
N ILE A 42 14.32 18.83 -4.51
CA ILE A 42 14.79 20.22 -4.51
C ILE A 42 13.92 21.07 -3.57
N ALA A 43 14.54 21.81 -2.66
CA ALA A 43 13.88 22.85 -1.86
C ALA A 43 14.68 24.15 -1.95
N GLY A 44 13.97 25.29 -2.06
CA GLY A 44 14.58 26.62 -2.24
C GLY A 44 14.23 27.55 -1.08
N TYR A 45 15.19 28.35 -0.64
CA TYR A 45 14.94 29.45 0.31
C TYR A 45 14.54 30.73 -0.46
N PRO A 46 13.61 31.55 0.05
CA PRO A 46 12.77 31.34 1.24
C PRO A 46 11.49 30.53 0.97
N GLN A 47 11.21 30.19 -0.29
CA GLN A 47 9.92 29.66 -0.74
C GLN A 47 9.51 28.35 -0.05
N HIS A 48 10.49 27.49 0.25
CA HIS A 48 10.30 26.12 0.76
C HIS A 48 10.87 25.93 2.17
N GLY A 49 11.12 27.01 2.92
CA GLY A 49 11.61 26.94 4.30
C GLY A 49 12.36 28.19 4.73
N ASN A 50 12.28 28.53 6.02
CA ASN A 50 12.88 29.75 6.58
C ASN A 50 14.17 29.48 7.36
N ASN A 51 14.56 28.22 7.53
CA ASN A 51 15.79 27.79 8.17
C ASN A 51 16.36 26.53 7.50
N ALA A 52 17.60 26.17 7.84
CA ALA A 52 18.29 25.02 7.25
C ALA A 52 17.56 23.69 7.50
N ALA A 53 17.00 23.50 8.71
CA ALA A 53 16.29 22.26 9.05
C ALA A 53 15.04 22.06 8.18
N ASP A 54 14.29 23.13 7.92
CA ASP A 54 13.13 23.09 7.03
C ASP A 54 13.53 22.75 5.59
N LEU A 55 14.58 23.37 5.06
CA LEU A 55 15.04 23.11 3.68
C LEU A 55 15.53 21.67 3.50
N VAL A 56 16.30 21.14 4.45
CA VAL A 56 16.78 19.75 4.41
C VAL A 56 15.61 18.76 4.49
N ARG A 57 14.67 19.01 5.40
CA ARG A 57 13.45 18.18 5.54
C ARG A 57 12.64 18.21 4.24
N ASN A 58 12.38 19.39 3.69
CA ASN A 58 11.50 19.57 2.54
C ASN A 58 12.13 19.05 1.23
N ALA A 59 13.45 19.17 1.07
CA ALA A 59 14.16 18.52 -0.04
C ALA A 59 14.10 16.98 0.08
N SER A 60 14.15 16.44 1.31
CA SER A 60 14.03 14.99 1.53
C SER A 60 12.63 14.47 1.22
N ILE A 61 11.58 15.23 1.56
CA ILE A 61 10.19 14.91 1.19
C ILE A 61 10.05 14.88 -0.33
N ALA A 62 10.51 15.92 -1.04
CA ALA A 62 10.44 15.98 -2.50
C ALA A 62 11.18 14.81 -3.16
N ARG A 63 12.32 14.38 -2.59
CA ARG A 63 13.06 13.22 -3.07
C ARG A 63 12.25 11.94 -2.91
N SER A 64 11.70 11.68 -1.73
CA SER A 64 10.92 10.47 -1.47
C SER A 64 9.67 10.41 -2.37
N GLU A 65 9.02 11.55 -2.60
CA GLU A 65 7.91 11.63 -3.56
C GLU A 65 8.33 11.30 -5.00
N ALA A 66 9.51 11.76 -5.41
CA ALA A 66 10.07 11.43 -6.71
C ALA A 66 10.29 9.91 -6.85
N GLU A 67 10.84 9.25 -5.81
CA GLU A 67 11.01 7.79 -5.77
C GLU A 67 9.67 7.06 -5.91
N THR A 68 8.64 7.45 -5.14
CA THR A 68 7.30 6.84 -5.20
C THR A 68 6.62 7.03 -6.55
N ARG A 69 6.80 8.19 -7.19
CA ARG A 69 6.19 8.51 -8.50
C ARG A 69 7.02 8.00 -9.68
N LYS A 70 8.15 7.34 -9.43
CA LYS A 70 9.14 6.97 -10.46
C LYS A 70 9.59 8.19 -11.30
N GLU A 71 9.64 9.35 -10.68
CA GLU A 71 10.18 10.59 -11.24
C GLU A 71 11.65 10.75 -10.84
N ARG A 72 12.46 11.36 -11.71
CA ARG A 72 13.90 11.56 -11.45
C ARG A 72 14.20 12.77 -10.59
N VAL A 73 13.41 13.83 -10.75
CA VAL A 73 13.60 15.10 -10.05
C VAL A 73 12.25 15.66 -9.66
N ARG A 74 12.13 16.14 -8.44
CA ARG A 74 10.93 16.82 -7.96
C ARG A 74 11.28 18.02 -7.12
N VAL A 75 10.59 19.12 -7.39
CA VAL A 75 10.67 20.34 -6.58
C VAL A 75 9.61 20.25 -5.48
N TYR A 76 9.99 20.61 -4.27
CA TYR A 76 9.06 20.71 -3.16
C TYR A 76 7.96 21.73 -3.45
N GLU A 77 6.71 21.39 -3.17
CA GLU A 77 5.57 22.29 -3.31
C GLU A 77 4.96 22.59 -1.93
N SER A 78 4.87 23.87 -1.58
CA SER A 78 4.26 24.34 -0.32
C SER A 78 2.79 23.91 -0.22
N GLY A 79 2.37 23.41 0.95
CA GLY A 79 1.06 22.77 1.16
C GLY A 79 1.10 21.23 1.16
N ARG A 80 2.19 20.61 0.66
CA ARG A 80 2.41 19.15 0.77
C ARG A 80 2.99 18.70 2.11
N GLN A 81 3.53 19.62 2.92
CA GLN A 81 3.99 19.27 4.28
C GLN A 81 2.89 18.63 5.09
N GLU A 82 1.69 19.20 5.03
CA GLU A 82 0.52 18.71 5.76
C GLU A 82 0.11 17.33 5.26
N HIS A 83 0.14 17.09 3.94
CA HIS A 83 -0.13 15.78 3.37
C HIS A 83 0.90 14.73 3.81
N TYR A 84 2.20 15.03 3.75
CA TYR A 84 3.24 14.10 4.18
C TYR A 84 3.18 13.82 5.68
N VAL A 85 3.00 14.86 6.50
CA VAL A 85 2.79 14.70 7.95
C VAL A 85 1.55 13.87 8.22
N ARG A 86 0.45 14.10 7.49
CA ARG A 86 -0.79 13.33 7.61
C ARG A 86 -0.58 11.87 7.25
N GLN A 87 0.11 11.57 6.15
CA GLN A 87 0.46 10.20 5.76
C GLN A 87 1.32 9.49 6.82
N LEU A 88 2.32 10.18 7.38
CA LEU A 88 3.12 9.63 8.49
C LEU A 88 2.27 9.34 9.73
N ARG A 89 1.32 10.22 10.08
CA ARG A 89 0.40 10.00 11.20
C ARG A 89 -0.48 8.77 10.95
N ILE A 90 -1.05 8.64 9.75
CA ILE A 90 -1.82 7.46 9.34
C ILE A 90 -0.99 6.18 9.52
N VAL A 91 0.25 6.15 9.02
CA VAL A 91 1.13 4.97 9.14
C VAL A 91 1.44 4.64 10.59
N ASN A 92 1.80 5.65 11.38
CA ASN A 92 2.17 5.47 12.78
C ASN A 92 1.00 4.96 13.63
N ASP A 93 -0.20 5.47 13.35
CA ASP A 93 -1.38 5.20 14.16
C ASP A 93 -2.10 3.92 13.70
N LEU A 94 -1.85 3.43 12.47
CA LEU A 94 -2.50 2.25 11.89
C LEU A 94 -2.38 1.01 12.78
N LEU A 95 -1.17 0.64 13.22
CA LEU A 95 -0.97 -0.56 14.04
C LEU A 95 -1.70 -0.45 15.39
N THR A 96 -1.72 0.74 15.97
CA THR A 96 -2.44 1.01 17.22
C THR A 96 -3.96 0.98 16.99
N ALA A 97 -4.44 1.50 15.86
CA ALA A 97 -5.84 1.50 15.47
C ALA A 97 -6.39 0.08 15.26
N LEU A 98 -5.57 -0.83 14.70
CA LEU A 98 -5.92 -2.26 14.59
C LEU A 98 -6.15 -2.89 15.98
N GLN A 99 -5.27 -2.59 16.95
CA GLN A 99 -5.38 -3.08 18.33
C GLN A 99 -6.57 -2.48 19.09
N ARG A 100 -6.90 -1.22 18.82
CA ARG A 100 -8.00 -0.48 19.47
C ARG A 100 -9.37 -0.69 18.80
N GLU A 101 -9.43 -1.52 17.77
CA GLU A 101 -10.65 -1.76 16.99
C GLU A 101 -11.25 -0.49 16.36
N GLU A 102 -10.41 0.49 16.04
CA GLU A 102 -10.82 1.73 15.37
C GLU A 102 -11.10 1.52 13.87
N ILE A 103 -10.56 0.42 13.32
CA ILE A 103 -10.80 -0.04 11.96
C ILE A 103 -11.96 -1.03 11.97
N GLN A 104 -13.00 -0.70 11.21
CA GLN A 104 -14.24 -1.46 11.11
C GLN A 104 -14.34 -2.14 9.75
N LEU A 105 -15.03 -3.27 9.69
CA LEU A 105 -15.44 -3.90 8.45
C LEU A 105 -16.89 -3.56 8.15
N HIS A 106 -17.12 -3.01 6.97
CA HIS A 106 -18.44 -2.93 6.36
C HIS A 106 -18.58 -4.07 5.35
N PHE A 107 -19.80 -4.52 5.11
CA PHE A 107 -20.07 -5.64 4.20
C PHE A 107 -20.98 -5.18 3.06
N GLN A 108 -20.48 -5.28 1.82
CA GLN A 108 -21.29 -5.01 0.64
C GLN A 108 -21.85 -6.33 0.10
N PRO A 109 -23.18 -6.53 0.08
CA PRO A 109 -23.77 -7.81 -0.33
C PRO A 109 -23.59 -8.06 -1.83
N LYS A 110 -23.33 -9.32 -2.18
CA LYS A 110 -23.31 -9.84 -3.54
C LYS A 110 -24.54 -10.72 -3.74
N ILE A 111 -25.23 -10.54 -4.86
CA ILE A 111 -26.44 -11.30 -5.21
C ILE A 111 -26.25 -12.07 -6.51
N VAL A 112 -26.90 -13.22 -6.62
CA VAL A 112 -27.03 -13.94 -7.89
C VAL A 112 -28.07 -13.22 -8.74
N VAL A 113 -27.70 -12.81 -9.96
CA VAL A 113 -28.58 -12.01 -10.82
C VAL A 113 -29.84 -12.78 -11.25
N SER A 114 -29.76 -14.10 -11.41
CA SER A 114 -30.88 -14.91 -11.91
C SER A 114 -32.05 -15.04 -10.93
N ASP A 115 -31.80 -15.02 -9.62
CA ASP A 115 -32.82 -15.25 -8.59
C ASP A 115 -32.83 -14.21 -7.46
N GLY A 116 -31.90 -13.24 -7.49
CA GLY A 116 -31.77 -12.17 -6.51
C GLY A 116 -31.27 -12.63 -5.14
N GLN A 117 -30.88 -13.88 -4.97
CA GLN A 117 -30.47 -14.42 -3.68
C GLN A 117 -29.05 -13.95 -3.31
N PRO A 118 -28.80 -13.58 -2.03
CA PRO A 118 -27.44 -13.30 -1.57
C PRO A 118 -26.53 -14.52 -1.75
N CYS A 119 -25.34 -14.31 -2.31
CA CYS A 119 -24.32 -15.35 -2.46
C CYS A 119 -23.05 -15.07 -1.66
N GLY A 120 -22.90 -13.85 -1.14
CA GLY A 120 -21.77 -13.48 -0.30
C GLY A 120 -21.76 -11.98 0.01
N ALA A 121 -20.65 -11.52 0.55
CA ALA A 121 -20.39 -10.09 0.70
C ALA A 121 -18.90 -9.78 0.55
N GLU A 122 -18.59 -8.56 0.13
CA GLU A 122 -17.23 -8.02 0.16
C GLU A 122 -16.98 -7.30 1.48
N ALA A 123 -15.84 -7.59 2.12
CA ALA A 123 -15.39 -6.95 3.34
C ALA A 123 -14.60 -5.68 3.03
N LEU A 124 -15.17 -4.55 3.37
CA LEU A 124 -14.63 -3.22 3.08
C LEU A 124 -14.20 -2.52 4.35
N VAL A 125 -12.90 -2.18 4.43
CA VAL A 125 -12.34 -1.47 5.58
C VAL A 125 -12.87 -0.03 5.69
N ARG A 126 -13.13 0.41 6.91
CA ARG A 126 -13.50 1.78 7.26
C ARG A 126 -12.71 2.21 8.48
N TRP A 127 -12.14 3.41 8.46
CA TRP A 127 -11.39 3.92 9.58
C TRP A 127 -11.90 5.28 10.02
N ARG A 128 -12.40 5.34 11.26
CA ARG A 128 -12.74 6.59 11.95
C ARG A 128 -11.62 6.93 12.92
N HIS A 129 -10.65 7.67 12.43
CA HIS A 129 -9.51 8.09 13.23
C HIS A 129 -9.95 9.11 14.29
N PRO A 130 -9.49 9.01 15.55
CA PRO A 130 -9.90 9.91 16.64
C PRO A 130 -9.62 11.38 16.36
N GLU A 131 -8.45 11.70 15.80
CA GLU A 131 -8.05 13.07 15.47
C GLU A 131 -8.27 13.48 14.00
N LEU A 132 -8.00 12.60 13.04
CA LEU A 132 -8.08 12.91 11.61
C LEU A 132 -9.50 12.75 11.02
N GLY A 133 -10.46 12.27 11.81
CA GLY A 133 -11.82 12.01 11.39
C GLY A 133 -11.95 10.77 10.52
N TYR A 134 -12.91 10.77 9.60
CA TYR A 134 -13.07 9.67 8.65
C TYR A 134 -11.91 9.67 7.64
N LEU A 135 -11.22 8.54 7.53
CA LEU A 135 -10.19 8.30 6.53
C LEU A 135 -10.74 7.42 5.41
N ALA A 136 -10.60 7.87 4.17
CA ALA A 136 -11.01 7.09 3.01
C ALA A 136 -10.11 5.85 2.84
N PRO A 137 -10.64 4.69 2.41
CA PRO A 137 -9.87 3.47 2.17
C PRO A 137 -8.58 3.73 1.36
N ASP A 138 -8.72 4.37 0.20
CA ASP A 138 -7.58 4.66 -0.69
C ASP A 138 -6.46 5.46 0.01
N GLU A 139 -6.82 6.36 0.92
CA GLU A 139 -5.86 7.22 1.61
C GLU A 139 -4.95 6.42 2.54
N PHE A 140 -5.53 5.58 3.41
CA PHE A 140 -4.74 4.82 4.38
C PHE A 140 -4.20 3.51 3.83
N ILE A 141 -4.84 2.91 2.83
CA ILE A 141 -4.29 1.74 2.13
C ILE A 141 -3.02 2.15 1.39
N SER A 142 -3.04 3.26 0.63
CA SER A 142 -1.84 3.75 -0.04
C SER A 142 -0.72 4.09 0.96
N ALA A 143 -1.05 4.65 2.13
CA ALA A 143 -0.09 4.93 3.18
C ALA A 143 0.57 3.64 3.70
N ALA A 144 -0.27 2.63 3.96
CA ALA A 144 0.17 1.34 4.49
C ALA A 144 1.01 0.54 3.49
N GLU A 145 0.70 0.60 2.20
CA GLU A 145 1.46 -0.06 1.14
C GLU A 145 2.88 0.53 1.00
N GLN A 146 2.99 1.85 1.06
CA GLN A 146 4.27 2.56 0.99
C GLN A 146 5.14 2.26 2.22
N ALA A 147 4.52 2.19 3.40
CA ALA A 147 5.20 1.87 4.65
C ALA A 147 5.44 0.37 4.88
N GLY A 148 4.89 -0.51 4.06
CA GLY A 148 4.94 -1.97 4.24
C GLY A 148 4.08 -2.49 5.40
N THR A 149 3.23 -1.65 6.00
CA THR A 149 2.32 -2.04 7.08
C THR A 149 1.02 -2.66 6.57
N ILE A 150 0.79 -2.65 5.24
CA ILE A 150 -0.41 -3.22 4.60
C ILE A 150 -0.63 -4.69 4.96
N LEU A 151 0.44 -5.50 5.10
CA LEU A 151 0.34 -6.90 5.49
C LEU A 151 -0.35 -7.10 6.85
N HIS A 152 -0.16 -6.16 7.78
CA HIS A 152 -0.80 -6.20 9.10
C HIS A 152 -2.30 -5.89 8.99
N LEU A 153 -2.66 -4.94 8.13
CA LEU A 153 -4.05 -4.62 7.83
C LEU A 153 -4.74 -5.82 7.18
N THR A 154 -4.12 -6.43 6.15
CA THR A 154 -4.68 -7.59 5.45
C THR A 154 -4.94 -8.76 6.41
N ARG A 155 -3.98 -9.09 7.28
CA ARG A 155 -4.14 -10.15 8.29
C ARG A 155 -5.30 -9.86 9.24
N TYR A 156 -5.39 -8.62 9.74
CA TYR A 156 -6.51 -8.19 10.58
C TYR A 156 -7.87 -8.28 9.87
N VAL A 157 -7.93 -7.88 8.60
CA VAL A 157 -9.16 -7.95 7.79
C VAL A 157 -9.58 -9.40 7.59
N LEU A 158 -8.66 -10.28 7.19
CA LEU A 158 -8.92 -11.72 7.02
C LEU A 158 -9.45 -12.35 8.31
N GLU A 159 -8.84 -12.03 9.46
CA GLU A 159 -9.29 -12.49 10.77
C GLU A 159 -10.73 -12.12 11.07
N ARG A 160 -11.07 -10.85 10.94
CA ARG A 160 -12.42 -10.39 11.23
C ARG A 160 -13.41 -10.87 10.18
N ALA A 161 -13.05 -10.87 8.91
CA ALA A 161 -13.89 -11.34 7.82
C ALA A 161 -14.29 -12.81 8.03
N LEU A 162 -13.34 -13.69 8.28
CA LEU A 162 -13.64 -15.12 8.48
C LEU A 162 -14.42 -15.38 9.77
N LYS A 163 -14.15 -14.62 10.84
CA LYS A 163 -14.96 -14.67 12.06
C LYS A 163 -16.42 -14.26 11.81
N PHE A 164 -16.64 -13.21 11.00
CA PHE A 164 -17.99 -12.84 10.56
C PHE A 164 -18.63 -13.92 9.67
N CYS A 165 -17.88 -14.47 8.72
CA CYS A 165 -18.36 -15.57 7.87
C CYS A 165 -18.80 -16.79 8.70
N ARG A 166 -18.08 -17.12 9.78
CA ARG A 166 -18.48 -18.18 10.73
C ARG A 166 -19.81 -17.85 11.40
N SER A 167 -19.97 -16.62 11.87
CA SER A 167 -21.22 -16.19 12.50
C SER A 167 -22.43 -16.32 11.57
N TRP A 168 -22.27 -16.14 10.25
CA TRP A 168 -23.33 -16.40 9.28
C TRP A 168 -23.72 -17.88 9.23
N ARG A 169 -22.75 -18.80 9.26
CA ARG A 169 -23.02 -20.25 9.30
C ARG A 169 -23.80 -20.64 10.56
N GLU A 170 -23.47 -20.06 11.71
CA GLU A 170 -24.18 -20.29 12.98
C GLU A 170 -25.66 -19.86 12.90
N HIS A 171 -25.99 -18.92 12.02
CA HIS A 171 -27.35 -18.49 11.72
C HIS A 171 -27.97 -19.20 10.49
N ASN A 172 -27.36 -20.31 10.03
CA ASN A 172 -27.76 -21.09 8.84
C ASN A 172 -27.64 -20.35 7.49
N TYR A 173 -26.84 -19.28 7.42
CA TYR A 173 -26.49 -18.63 6.16
C TYR A 173 -25.16 -19.19 5.64
N ASN A 174 -25.21 -19.89 4.50
CA ASN A 174 -24.02 -20.42 3.84
C ASN A 174 -23.50 -19.44 2.77
N LEU A 175 -23.01 -18.29 3.22
CA LEU A 175 -22.53 -17.21 2.36
C LEU A 175 -21.00 -17.21 2.28
N GLY A 176 -20.46 -16.74 1.15
CA GLY A 176 -19.03 -16.47 0.99
C GLY A 176 -18.67 -15.05 1.43
N ILE A 177 -17.38 -14.81 1.62
CA ILE A 177 -16.81 -13.49 1.90
C ILE A 177 -15.65 -13.18 0.95
N ALA A 178 -15.60 -11.96 0.44
CA ALA A 178 -14.51 -11.47 -0.37
C ALA A 178 -13.64 -10.47 0.40
N VAL A 179 -12.32 -10.54 0.21
CA VAL A 179 -11.32 -9.67 0.84
C VAL A 179 -10.33 -9.22 -0.22
N ASN A 180 -10.12 -7.91 -0.33
CA ASN A 180 -9.15 -7.31 -1.23
C ASN A 180 -7.70 -7.52 -0.74
N LEU A 181 -6.80 -7.80 -1.68
CA LEU A 181 -5.36 -7.94 -1.48
C LEU A 181 -4.58 -6.87 -2.26
N SER A 182 -3.54 -6.34 -1.63
CA SER A 182 -2.60 -5.43 -2.25
C SER A 182 -1.54 -6.16 -3.09
N ALA A 183 -0.79 -5.41 -3.89
CA ALA A 183 0.39 -5.94 -4.59
C ALA A 183 1.47 -6.45 -3.62
N ARG A 184 1.58 -5.83 -2.44
CA ARG A 184 2.52 -6.25 -1.39
C ARG A 184 2.12 -7.59 -0.78
N ASP A 185 0.83 -7.86 -0.65
CA ASP A 185 0.33 -9.15 -0.14
C ASP A 185 0.72 -10.29 -1.08
N LEU A 186 0.69 -10.05 -2.40
CA LEU A 186 1.12 -11.04 -3.41
C LEU A 186 2.64 -11.28 -3.44
N GLN A 187 3.42 -10.50 -2.69
CA GLN A 187 4.85 -10.70 -2.49
C GLN A 187 5.15 -11.42 -1.15
N ASP A 188 4.16 -11.60 -0.27
CA ASP A 188 4.34 -12.29 1.01
C ASP A 188 4.19 -13.81 0.84
N GLU A 189 5.31 -14.52 0.79
CA GLU A 189 5.33 -15.99 0.71
C GLU A 189 4.67 -16.68 1.91
N TYR A 190 4.48 -15.99 3.04
CA TYR A 190 3.79 -16.52 4.21
C TYR A 190 2.27 -16.35 4.16
N LEU A 191 1.73 -15.54 3.24
CA LEU A 191 0.29 -15.30 3.14
C LEU A 191 -0.53 -16.59 2.97
N PRO A 192 -0.17 -17.54 2.07
CA PRO A 192 -0.94 -18.78 1.93
C PRO A 192 -0.97 -19.61 3.22
N TYR A 193 0.15 -19.68 3.94
CA TYR A 193 0.21 -20.38 5.22
C TYR A 193 -0.72 -19.73 6.26
N PHE A 194 -0.69 -18.40 6.35
CA PHE A 194 -1.58 -17.65 7.25
C PHE A 194 -3.05 -17.90 6.90
N VAL A 195 -3.42 -17.80 5.62
CA VAL A 195 -4.80 -18.05 5.15
C VAL A 195 -5.26 -19.47 5.50
N LEU A 196 -4.42 -20.48 5.27
CA LEU A 196 -4.73 -21.87 5.63
C LEU A 196 -4.95 -22.03 7.13
N GLN A 197 -4.09 -21.42 7.96
CA GLN A 197 -4.20 -21.49 9.41
C GLN A 197 -5.54 -20.91 9.88
N ILE A 198 -5.90 -19.73 9.40
CA ILE A 198 -7.10 -19.07 9.88
C ILE A 198 -8.40 -19.69 9.38
N LEU A 199 -8.42 -20.21 8.16
CA LEU A 199 -9.56 -21.00 7.67
C LEU A 199 -9.84 -22.21 8.57
N LYS A 200 -8.78 -22.88 9.05
CA LYS A 200 -8.90 -23.99 10.00
C LYS A 200 -9.39 -23.53 11.36
N GLU A 201 -8.82 -22.45 11.92
CA GLU A 201 -9.22 -21.90 13.22
C GLU A 201 -10.69 -21.45 13.25
N GLN A 202 -11.18 -20.88 12.15
CA GLN A 202 -12.57 -20.42 12.02
C GLN A 202 -13.52 -21.50 11.49
N GLU A 203 -13.02 -22.70 11.17
CA GLU A 203 -13.80 -23.81 10.60
C GLU A 203 -14.57 -23.40 9.32
N ILE A 204 -13.93 -22.58 8.48
CA ILE A 204 -14.49 -22.10 7.21
C ILE A 204 -13.93 -22.91 6.06
N GLU A 205 -14.80 -23.31 5.13
CA GLU A 205 -14.36 -23.97 3.90
C GLU A 205 -13.64 -22.96 3.01
N ALA A 206 -12.47 -23.32 2.48
CA ALA A 206 -11.64 -22.43 1.67
C ALA A 206 -12.42 -21.76 0.51
N ARG A 207 -13.33 -22.50 -0.13
CA ARG A 207 -14.19 -22.00 -1.23
C ARG A 207 -15.14 -20.87 -0.84
N GLN A 208 -15.36 -20.63 0.45
CA GLN A 208 -16.16 -19.52 0.96
C GLN A 208 -15.36 -18.22 1.03
N LEU A 209 -14.03 -18.28 1.02
CA LEU A 209 -13.17 -17.11 0.90
C LEU A 209 -12.89 -16.82 -0.58
N THR A 210 -13.08 -15.56 -0.97
CA THR A 210 -12.62 -15.02 -2.24
C THR A 210 -11.59 -13.93 -1.97
N LEU A 211 -10.43 -14.03 -2.60
CA LEU A 211 -9.39 -13.01 -2.54
C LEU A 211 -9.46 -12.19 -3.83
N GLU A 212 -9.71 -10.90 -3.69
CA GLU A 212 -9.81 -9.96 -4.79
C GLU A 212 -8.46 -9.27 -5.00
N ILE A 213 -8.03 -9.22 -6.26
CA ILE A 213 -6.80 -8.58 -6.69
C ILE A 213 -7.11 -7.69 -7.88
N THR A 214 -6.29 -6.68 -8.13
CA THR A 214 -6.40 -5.89 -9.37
C THR A 214 -5.41 -6.41 -10.40
N GLU A 215 -5.66 -6.15 -11.69
CA GLU A 215 -4.66 -6.47 -12.73
C GLU A 215 -3.29 -5.85 -12.43
N ASN A 216 -3.30 -4.61 -11.93
CA ASN A 216 -2.07 -3.89 -11.59
C ASN A 216 -1.32 -4.51 -10.40
N SER A 217 -2.01 -5.14 -9.44
CA SER A 217 -1.33 -5.76 -8.29
C SER A 217 -0.52 -7.00 -8.69
N VAL A 218 -0.97 -7.73 -9.72
CA VAL A 218 -0.25 -8.87 -10.30
C VAL A 218 0.95 -8.41 -11.12
N MET A 219 0.81 -7.32 -11.87
CA MET A 219 1.83 -6.85 -12.82
C MET A 219 3.09 -6.27 -12.17
N GLN A 220 3.08 -5.95 -10.86
CA GLN A 220 4.26 -5.42 -10.18
C GLN A 220 5.40 -6.43 -10.07
N ASP A 221 5.08 -7.70 -9.79
CA ASP A 221 6.02 -8.82 -9.82
C ASP A 221 5.25 -10.12 -10.13
N VAL A 222 5.15 -10.41 -11.42
CA VAL A 222 4.34 -11.53 -11.92
C VAL A 222 4.82 -12.87 -11.38
N ASN A 223 6.14 -13.08 -11.24
CA ASN A 223 6.67 -14.38 -10.84
C ASN A 223 6.32 -14.71 -9.39
N HIS A 224 6.51 -13.75 -8.48
CA HIS A 224 6.13 -13.92 -7.08
C HIS A 224 4.61 -14.02 -6.91
N ALA A 225 3.85 -13.15 -7.59
CA ALA A 225 2.40 -13.16 -7.53
C ALA A 225 1.82 -14.50 -7.98
N VAL A 226 2.31 -15.07 -9.09
CA VAL A 226 1.87 -16.38 -9.58
C VAL A 226 2.08 -17.45 -8.51
N ASN A 227 3.28 -17.55 -7.92
CA ASN A 227 3.57 -18.57 -6.90
C ASN A 227 2.62 -18.47 -5.69
N VAL A 228 2.38 -17.26 -5.18
CA VAL A 228 1.46 -17.04 -4.05
C VAL A 228 0.03 -17.41 -4.42
N LEU A 229 -0.44 -17.00 -5.60
CA LEU A 229 -1.78 -17.30 -6.10
C LEU A 229 -2.00 -18.80 -6.35
N GLU A 230 -0.99 -19.52 -6.83
CA GLU A 230 -1.05 -20.97 -7.00
C GLU A 230 -1.19 -21.69 -5.64
N CYS A 231 -0.40 -21.29 -4.65
CA CYS A 231 -0.53 -21.81 -3.29
C CYS A 231 -1.93 -21.55 -2.69
N LEU A 232 -2.49 -20.35 -2.90
CA LEU A 232 -3.84 -20.01 -2.43
C LEU A 232 -4.93 -20.84 -3.14
N ARG A 233 -4.76 -21.07 -4.45
CA ARG A 233 -5.64 -21.94 -5.24
C ARG A 233 -5.58 -23.39 -4.76
N ASP A 234 -4.39 -23.89 -4.42
CA ASP A 234 -4.19 -25.26 -3.93
C ASP A 234 -4.81 -25.48 -2.54
N ILE A 235 -4.92 -24.42 -1.73
CA ILE A 235 -5.72 -24.43 -0.48
C ILE A 235 -7.23 -24.54 -0.78
N GLY A 236 -7.67 -24.17 -1.98
CA GLY A 236 -9.07 -24.16 -2.41
C GLY A 236 -9.77 -22.81 -2.26
N VAL A 237 -9.02 -21.74 -2.05
CA VAL A 237 -9.54 -20.36 -1.98
C VAL A 237 -9.85 -19.87 -3.39
N ARG A 238 -10.92 -19.08 -3.54
CA ARG A 238 -11.24 -18.45 -4.83
C ARG A 238 -10.41 -17.18 -5.00
N VAL A 239 -9.96 -16.92 -6.21
CA VAL A 239 -9.29 -15.67 -6.57
C VAL A 239 -10.14 -14.97 -7.63
N SER A 240 -10.36 -13.67 -7.47
CA SER A 240 -11.07 -12.82 -8.43
C SER A 240 -10.18 -11.66 -8.82
N ILE A 241 -10.20 -11.28 -10.10
CA ILE A 241 -9.59 -10.05 -10.58
C ILE A 241 -10.70 -8.99 -10.66
N ASP A 242 -10.50 -7.86 -9.99
CA ASP A 242 -11.33 -6.65 -10.05
C ASP A 242 -10.88 -5.69 -11.18
#